data_AF-A0A2D4YEW1-F1
#
_entry.id   AF-A0A2D4YEW1-F1
#
_cell.length_a   1.000
_cell.length_b   1.000
_cell.length_c   1.000
_cell.angle_alpha   90.00
_cell.angle_beta   90.00
_cell.angle_gamma   90.00
#
_symmetry.space_group_name_H-M   'P 1'
#
loop_
_entity.id
_entity.type
_entity.pdbx_description
1 polymer ?
#
loop_
_entity_poly.entity_id
_entity_poly.type
_entity_poly.pdbx_seq_one_letter_code
_entity_poly.pdbx_strand_id
1 'polypeptide(L)'
;MKRLISYILIFAVLTNCSHPKPDTKDIIGTWVSFDGAKIILKENNEAIVSKFPLDFENESQGVINGKGRWALEKRSGTASFWGIDILITDIDSKSTKKTTRDFLLISRSGLGGIGSEITSLFIWKGDPDVDDRYEFKKQ
;
A
#
# COMPACT_ATOMS: atom_id res chain seq x y z
N MET A 1 -5.97 50.28 4.51
CA MET A 1 -5.96 49.07 3.64
C MET A 1 -4.66 48.24 3.78
N LYS A 2 -4.19 47.95 5.00
CA LYS A 2 -3.01 47.07 5.23
C LYS A 2 -3.30 45.88 6.16
N ARG A 3 -4.49 45.84 6.79
CA ARG A 3 -4.90 44.77 7.73
C ARG A 3 -5.66 43.61 7.08
N LEU A 4 -6.19 43.78 5.86
CA LEU A 4 -6.94 42.75 5.14
C LEU A 4 -6.04 41.70 4.45
N ILE A 5 -4.80 42.06 4.11
CA ILE A 5 -3.86 41.16 3.43
C ILE A 5 -3.30 40.09 4.40
N SER A 6 -3.29 40.38 5.71
CA SER A 6 -2.74 39.46 6.72
C SER A 6 -3.63 38.25 7.01
N TYR A 7 -4.93 38.33 6.77
CA TYR A 7 -5.86 37.21 7.02
C TYR A 7 -5.98 36.24 5.84
N ILE A 8 -5.65 36.68 4.62
CA ILE A 8 -5.71 35.84 3.42
C ILE A 8 -4.54 34.83 3.41
N LEU A 9 -3.38 35.18 3.97
CA LEU A 9 -2.23 34.26 4.07
C LEU A 9 -2.44 33.13 5.09
N ILE A 10 -3.25 33.34 6.14
CA ILE A 10 -3.48 32.31 7.18
C ILE A 10 -4.49 31.26 6.70
N PHE A 11 -5.44 31.63 5.84
CA PHE A 11 -6.42 30.69 5.28
C PHE A 11 -5.84 29.76 4.19
N ALA A 12 -4.76 30.15 3.52
CA ALA A 12 -4.13 29.34 2.47
C ALA A 12 -3.36 28.12 2.98
N VAL A 13 -3.08 28.04 4.29
CA VAL A 13 -2.34 26.91 4.91
C VAL A 13 -3.29 25.78 5.35
N LEU A 14 -4.60 26.02 5.40
CA LEU A 14 -5.58 25.08 5.96
C LEU A 14 -6.33 24.25 4.91
N THR A 15 -6.11 24.47 3.60
CA THR A 15 -6.93 23.84 2.55
C THR A 15 -6.27 22.69 1.80
N ASN A 16 -5.08 22.23 2.21
CA ASN A 16 -4.41 21.15 1.48
C ASN A 16 -3.83 20.04 2.36
N CYS A 17 -4.60 19.59 3.36
CA CYS A 17 -4.42 18.26 3.94
C CYS A 17 -4.94 17.18 2.97
N SER A 18 -4.51 17.25 1.71
CA SER A 18 -4.74 16.19 0.73
C SER A 18 -3.52 15.30 0.74
N HIS A 19 -3.69 14.01 1.04
CA HIS A 19 -2.59 13.05 0.92
C HIS A 19 -2.13 13.03 -0.54
N PRO A 20 -0.92 13.54 -0.86
CA PRO A 20 -0.48 13.68 -2.23
C PRO A 20 -0.33 12.29 -2.84
N LYS A 21 -0.78 12.13 -4.10
CA LYS A 21 -0.68 10.87 -4.83
C LYS A 21 0.77 10.36 -4.80
N PRO A 22 1.02 9.10 -4.39
CA PRO A 22 2.36 8.52 -4.47
C PRO A 22 2.89 8.49 -5.90
N ASP A 23 4.20 8.70 -6.07
CA ASP A 23 4.85 8.41 -7.35
C ASP A 23 4.98 6.89 -7.50
N THR A 24 4.66 6.36 -8.68
CA THR A 24 4.83 4.93 -8.99
C THR A 24 6.30 4.52 -8.95
N LYS A 25 7.24 5.45 -9.21
CA LYS A 25 8.68 5.19 -9.10
C LYS A 25 9.11 4.85 -7.68
N ASP A 26 8.47 5.45 -6.68
CA ASP A 26 8.74 5.18 -5.27
C ASP A 26 8.19 3.82 -4.84
N ILE A 27 7.21 3.29 -5.58
CA ILE A 27 6.55 2.00 -5.32
C ILE A 27 7.27 0.84 -6.04
N ILE A 28 7.75 1.06 -7.26
CA ILE A 28 8.47 0.06 -8.04
C ILE A 28 9.69 -0.43 -7.25
N GLY A 29 9.88 -1.75 -7.22
CA GLY A 29 10.98 -2.38 -6.49
C GLY A 29 10.61 -3.70 -5.84
N THR A 30 11.51 -4.18 -4.97
CA THR A 30 11.32 -5.39 -4.18
C THR A 30 10.95 -5.01 -2.75
N TRP A 31 9.89 -5.61 -2.25
CA TRP A 31 9.37 -5.44 -0.90
C TRP A 31 9.41 -6.77 -0.17
N VAL A 32 9.94 -6.80 1.05
CA VAL A 32 10.19 -8.02 1.82
C VAL A 32 9.60 -7.88 3.22
N SER A 33 8.84 -8.88 3.67
CA SER A 33 8.30 -8.98 5.02
C SER A 33 9.31 -9.64 5.98
N PHE A 34 9.03 -9.59 7.28
CA PHE A 34 9.94 -10.11 8.31
C PHE A 34 10.17 -11.63 8.20
N ASP A 35 9.18 -12.39 7.72
CA ASP A 35 9.20 -13.84 7.54
C ASP A 35 9.73 -14.26 6.14
N GLY A 36 10.15 -13.29 5.33
CA GLY A 36 10.75 -13.48 4.03
C GLY A 36 9.75 -13.66 2.87
N ALA A 37 8.46 -13.35 3.06
CA ALA A 37 7.58 -13.12 1.92
C ALA A 37 8.04 -11.91 1.10
N LYS A 38 7.79 -11.95 -0.20
CA LYS A 38 8.34 -10.98 -1.16
C LYS A 38 7.29 -10.56 -2.18
N ILE A 39 7.32 -9.28 -2.51
CA ILE A 39 6.57 -8.68 -3.61
C ILE A 39 7.56 -7.92 -4.50
N ILE A 40 7.55 -8.19 -5.80
CA ILE A 40 8.31 -7.44 -6.79
C ILE A 40 7.30 -6.73 -7.68
N LEU A 41 7.30 -5.39 -7.62
CA LEU A 41 6.44 -4.52 -8.43
C LEU A 41 7.28 -3.92 -9.55
N LYS A 42 6.96 -4.24 -10.80
CA LYS A 42 7.69 -3.77 -11.98
C LYS A 42 7.01 -2.59 -12.66
N GLU A 43 7.80 -1.82 -13.42
CA GLU A 43 7.32 -0.65 -14.17
C GLU A 43 6.22 -0.97 -15.19
N ASN A 44 6.25 -2.17 -15.78
CA ASN A 44 5.25 -2.65 -16.74
C ASN A 44 3.95 -3.17 -16.08
N ASN A 45 3.66 -2.76 -14.84
CA ASN A 45 2.53 -3.22 -14.02
C ASN A 45 2.51 -4.72 -13.71
N GLU A 46 3.60 -5.47 -13.96
CA GLU A 46 3.71 -6.87 -13.53
C GLU A 46 4.05 -6.95 -12.04
N ALA A 47 3.39 -7.86 -11.33
CA ALA A 47 3.70 -8.21 -9.96
C ALA A 47 4.17 -9.67 -9.88
N ILE A 48 5.23 -9.93 -9.11
CA ILE A 48 5.70 -11.28 -8.79
C ILE A 48 5.73 -11.39 -7.28
N VAL A 49 5.19 -12.47 -6.74
CA VAL A 49 5.16 -12.69 -5.29
C VAL A 49 5.67 -14.07 -4.90
N SER A 50 6.29 -14.15 -3.73
CA SER A 50 6.65 -15.41 -3.09
C SER A 50 6.23 -15.40 -1.63
N LYS A 51 5.65 -16.52 -1.17
CA LYS A 51 5.05 -16.67 0.16
C LYS A 51 4.04 -15.57 0.50
N PHE A 52 3.33 -15.03 -0.49
CA PHE A 52 2.36 -13.97 -0.24
C PHE A 52 1.20 -14.54 0.59
N PRO A 53 0.86 -13.92 1.73
CA PRO A 53 -0.16 -14.45 2.62
C PRO A 53 -1.53 -14.44 1.95
N LEU A 54 -2.28 -15.51 2.15
CA LEU A 54 -3.67 -15.65 1.73
C LEU A 54 -4.56 -15.51 2.95
N ASP A 55 -5.41 -14.49 2.93
CA ASP A 55 -6.48 -14.24 3.91
C ASP A 55 -5.99 -14.11 5.36
N PHE A 56 -6.11 -12.92 5.93
CA PHE A 56 -5.79 -12.69 7.34
C PHE A 56 -7.01 -12.85 8.26
N GLU A 57 -8.22 -13.04 7.71
CA GLU A 57 -9.45 -13.19 8.51
C GLU A 57 -9.71 -14.66 8.89
N ASN A 58 -9.18 -15.62 8.13
CA ASN A 58 -9.38 -17.05 8.38
C ASN A 58 -8.07 -17.73 8.81
N GLU A 59 -8.13 -18.56 9.86
CA GLU A 59 -6.98 -19.25 10.47
C GLU A 59 -6.20 -20.18 9.52
N SER A 60 -6.72 -20.47 8.32
CA SER A 60 -5.96 -21.16 7.29
C SER A 60 -4.96 -20.21 6.62
N GLN A 61 -3.84 -19.97 7.31
CA GLN A 61 -2.67 -19.23 6.82
C GLN A 61 -2.05 -19.94 5.60
N GLY A 62 -2.66 -19.73 4.44
CA GLY A 62 -2.11 -20.15 3.16
C GLY A 62 -1.09 -19.13 2.66
N VAL A 63 -0.17 -19.57 1.81
CA VAL A 63 0.64 -18.65 1.02
C VAL A 63 0.52 -18.97 -0.45
N ILE A 64 0.70 -17.95 -1.28
CA ILE A 64 0.75 -18.07 -2.73
C ILE A 64 2.10 -17.60 -3.26
N ASN A 65 2.67 -18.39 -4.17
CA ASN A 65 3.73 -17.95 -5.06
C ASN A 65 3.06 -17.69 -6.40
N GLY A 66 3.31 -16.55 -7.01
CA GLY A 66 2.51 -16.18 -8.16
C GLY A 66 3.01 -15.01 -8.95
N LYS A 67 2.33 -14.78 -10.07
CA LYS A 67 2.52 -13.61 -10.92
C LYS A 67 1.18 -12.98 -11.23
N GLY A 68 1.20 -11.70 -11.55
CA GLY A 68 0.02 -11.02 -12.03
C GLY A 68 0.28 -9.54 -12.24
N ARG A 69 -0.66 -8.70 -11.81
CA ARG A 69 -0.60 -7.25 -12.08
C ARG A 69 -0.82 -6.42 -10.83
N TRP A 70 -0.31 -5.20 -10.87
CA TRP A 70 -0.53 -4.21 -9.82
C TRP A 70 -0.90 -2.84 -10.39
N ALA A 71 -1.66 -2.08 -9.61
CA ALA A 71 -2.02 -0.70 -9.89
C ALA A 71 -1.99 0.15 -8.61
N LEU A 72 -1.53 1.39 -8.74
CA LEU A 72 -1.66 2.40 -7.69
C LEU A 72 -3.08 2.96 -7.73
N GLU A 73 -3.85 2.68 -6.69
CA GLU A 73 -5.26 3.01 -6.62
C GLU A 73 -5.57 3.82 -5.37
N LYS A 74 -6.57 4.69 -5.47
CA LYS A 74 -7.12 5.43 -4.33
C LYS A 74 -8.44 4.78 -3.94
N ARG A 75 -8.52 4.23 -2.73
CA ARG A 75 -9.80 3.78 -2.17
C ARG A 75 -10.47 4.94 -1.45
N SER A 76 -11.72 5.17 -1.81
CA SER A 76 -12.59 6.19 -1.22
C SER A 76 -13.47 5.54 -0.15
N GLY A 77 -13.43 6.07 1.07
CA GLY A 77 -14.26 5.68 2.21
C GLY A 77 -14.41 6.87 3.18
N THR A 78 -14.63 6.62 4.47
CA THR A 78 -14.61 7.66 5.51
C THR A 78 -13.27 8.41 5.57
N ALA A 79 -12.18 7.74 5.20
CA ALA A 79 -10.90 8.34 4.88
C ALA A 79 -10.36 7.80 3.55
N SER A 80 -9.74 8.69 2.77
CA SER A 80 -9.18 8.38 1.46
C SER A 80 -7.74 7.93 1.57
N PHE A 81 -7.44 6.71 1.14
CA PHE A 81 -6.09 6.14 1.20
C PHE A 81 -5.60 5.70 -0.18
N TRP A 82 -4.33 5.95 -0.44
CA TRP A 82 -3.62 5.36 -1.57
C TRP A 82 -3.09 3.99 -1.19
N GLY A 83 -3.16 3.05 -2.12
CA GLY A 83 -2.66 1.70 -1.94
C GLY A 83 -2.43 1.00 -3.27
N ILE A 84 -1.99 -0.25 -3.19
CA ILE A 84 -1.68 -1.09 -4.33
C ILE A 84 -2.77 -2.13 -4.48
N ASP A 85 -3.61 -2.02 -5.51
CA ASP A 85 -4.46 -3.13 -5.94
C ASP A 85 -3.54 -4.15 -6.63
N ILE A 86 -3.49 -5.37 -6.10
CA ILE A 86 -2.67 -6.45 -6.62
C ILE A 86 -3.57 -7.62 -6.99
N LEU A 87 -3.38 -8.19 -8.18
CA LEU A 87 -4.05 -9.40 -8.63
C LEU A 87 -2.98 -10.44 -8.97
N ILE A 88 -3.00 -11.57 -8.28
CA ILE A 88 -2.00 -12.63 -8.39
C ILE A 88 -2.66 -13.95 -8.77
N THR A 89 -2.05 -14.67 -9.70
CA THR A 89 -2.39 -16.05 -10.05
C THR A 89 -1.27 -16.99 -9.58
N ASP A 90 -1.65 -18.09 -8.95
CA ASP A 90 -0.75 -19.14 -8.46
C ASP A 90 -0.01 -19.77 -9.64
N ILE A 91 1.30 -19.94 -9.50
CA ILE A 91 2.14 -20.63 -10.49
C ILE A 91 2.54 -22.03 -10.05
N ASP A 92 2.44 -22.34 -8.75
CA ASP A 92 2.90 -23.61 -8.20
C ASP A 92 1.78 -24.67 -8.12
N SER A 93 0.51 -24.27 -8.30
CA SER A 93 -0.69 -25.12 -8.10
C SER A 93 -0.73 -25.81 -6.72
N LYS A 94 0.01 -25.26 -5.75
CA LYS A 94 0.09 -25.75 -4.37
C LYS A 94 -0.88 -25.02 -3.44
N SER A 95 -1.36 -23.85 -3.87
CA SER A 95 -2.36 -23.10 -3.14
C SER A 95 -3.75 -23.65 -3.43
N THR A 96 -4.60 -23.70 -2.40
CA THR A 96 -6.04 -23.98 -2.54
C THR A 96 -6.75 -22.87 -3.34
N LYS A 97 -6.18 -21.66 -3.35
CA LYS A 97 -6.68 -20.48 -4.07
C LYS A 97 -5.82 -20.22 -5.31
N LYS A 98 -6.40 -20.36 -6.51
CA LYS A 98 -5.71 -20.16 -7.79
C LYS A 98 -5.43 -18.69 -8.12
N THR A 99 -6.27 -17.77 -7.65
CA THR A 99 -6.12 -16.33 -7.89
C THR A 99 -6.52 -15.57 -6.64
N THR A 100 -5.74 -14.57 -6.24
CA THR A 100 -6.08 -13.64 -5.16
C THR A 100 -6.00 -12.20 -5.63
N ARG A 101 -6.87 -11.35 -5.10
CA ARG A 101 -6.80 -9.90 -5.25
C ARG A 101 -6.77 -9.29 -3.86
N ASP A 102 -5.82 -8.39 -3.63
CA ASP A 102 -5.64 -7.70 -2.37
C ASP A 102 -5.35 -6.21 -2.57
N PHE A 103 -5.45 -5.44 -1.49
CA PHE A 103 -5.14 -4.02 -1.49
C PHE A 103 -4.13 -3.70 -0.38
N LEU A 104 -2.88 -3.43 -0.79
CA LEU A 104 -1.83 -3.06 0.16
C LEU A 104 -1.86 -1.57 0.43
N LEU A 105 -1.99 -1.18 1.70
CA LEU A 105 -1.90 0.21 2.12
C LEU A 105 -0.44 0.68 2.10
N ILE A 106 -0.26 1.97 1.84
CA ILE A 106 1.05 2.63 1.75
C ILE A 106 1.31 3.39 3.05
N SER A 107 2.37 3.03 3.76
CA SER A 107 2.89 3.81 4.89
C SER A 107 3.93 4.83 4.41
N ARG A 108 4.02 5.95 5.10
CA ARG A 108 4.93 7.06 4.74
C ARG A 108 5.62 7.64 5.97
N SER A 109 6.81 8.20 5.78
CA SER A 109 7.51 8.97 6.82
C SER A 109 6.92 10.37 6.97
N GLY A 110 6.93 10.90 8.20
CA GLY A 110 6.45 12.26 8.50
C GLY A 110 4.94 12.44 8.34
N LEU A 111 4.49 13.70 8.32
CA LEU A 111 3.06 14.08 8.28
C LEU A 111 2.43 13.95 6.87
N GLY A 112 2.89 12.99 6.04
CA GLY A 112 2.30 12.68 4.73
C GLY A 112 2.37 13.80 3.67
N GLY A 113 3.24 14.79 3.85
CA GLY A 113 3.41 15.93 2.94
C GLY A 113 4.23 15.63 1.69
N ILE A 114 4.44 16.66 0.85
CA ILE A 114 5.34 16.60 -0.31
C ILE A 114 6.75 16.24 0.17
N GLY A 115 7.33 15.17 -0.37
CA GLY A 115 8.65 14.66 0.03
C GLY A 115 8.64 13.57 1.12
N SER A 116 7.45 13.14 1.59
CA SER A 116 7.34 11.97 2.47
C SER A 116 7.77 10.70 1.74
N GLU A 117 8.73 9.95 2.29
CA GLU A 117 9.18 8.69 1.72
C GLU A 117 8.19 7.57 2.03
N ILE A 118 7.95 6.67 1.08
CA ILE A 118 7.19 5.46 1.34
C ILE A 118 8.08 4.51 2.16
N THR A 119 7.61 4.13 3.35
CA THR A 119 8.38 3.32 4.29
C THR A 119 8.01 1.84 4.25
N SER A 120 6.75 1.53 4.00
CA SER A 120 6.27 0.15 3.89
C SER A 120 4.99 0.04 3.07
N LEU A 121 4.75 -1.17 2.56
CA LEU A 121 3.44 -1.63 2.11
C LEU A 121 2.88 -2.56 3.17
N PHE A 122 1.59 -2.51 3.46
CA PHE A 122 1.03 -3.38 4.50
C PHE A 122 -0.42 -3.78 4.26
N ILE A 123 -0.83 -4.84 4.93
CA ILE A 123 -2.22 -5.32 5.01
C ILE A 123 -2.58 -5.46 6.49
N TRP A 124 -3.81 -5.11 6.87
CA TRP A 124 -4.28 -5.31 8.24
C TRP A 124 -4.51 -6.79 8.53
N LYS A 125 -4.11 -7.26 9.71
CA LYS A 125 -4.45 -8.58 10.23
C LYS A 125 -5.75 -8.48 11.03
N GLY A 126 -6.87 -8.40 10.33
CA GLY A 126 -8.18 -8.18 10.96
C GLY A 126 -8.48 -6.70 11.18
N ASP A 127 -8.97 -6.34 12.37
CA ASP A 127 -9.47 -5.00 12.68
C ASP A 127 -8.35 -3.93 12.68
N PRO A 128 -8.46 -2.86 11.84
CA PRO A 128 -7.51 -1.76 11.84
C PRO A 128 -7.31 -1.06 13.19
N ASP A 129 -8.31 -1.07 14.08
CA ASP A 129 -8.25 -0.40 15.38
C ASP A 129 -7.31 -1.13 16.37
N VAL A 130 -6.95 -2.38 16.08
CA VAL A 130 -6.00 -3.19 16.87
C VAL A 130 -4.54 -2.89 16.49
N ASP A 131 -4.31 -2.17 15.40
CA ASP A 131 -2.99 -1.83 14.85
C ASP A 131 -2.08 -3.06 14.57
N ASP A 132 -2.66 -4.24 14.32
CA ASP A 132 -1.90 -5.40 13.88
C ASP A 132 -1.84 -5.45 12.35
N ARG A 133 -0.65 -5.22 11.80
CA ARG A 133 -0.41 -5.21 10.35
C ARG A 133 0.71 -6.14 9.93
N TYR A 134 0.53 -6.72 8.75
CA TYR A 134 1.54 -7.47 8.04
C TYR A 134 2.25 -6.54 7.06
N GLU A 135 3.53 -6.24 7.34
CA GLU A 135 4.31 -5.26 6.59
C GLU A 135 5.34 -5.87 5.65
N PHE A 136 5.57 -5.16 4.54
CA PHE A 136 6.69 -5.35 3.63
C PHE A 136 7.51 -4.06 3.56
N LYS A 137 8.83 -4.17 3.69
CA LYS A 137 9.77 -3.05 3.58
C LYS A 137 10.55 -3.14 2.29
N LYS A 138 10.89 -1.99 1.72
CA LYS A 138 11.66 -1.92 0.48
C LYS A 138 13.10 -2.42 0.73
N GLN A 139 13.63 -3.21 -0.20
CA GLN A 139 15.01 -3.70 -0.18
C GLN A 139 15.90 -2.90 -1.12
#